data_AF-A0A2G2MLX6-F1
#
_entry.id   AF-A0A2G2MLX6-F1
#
_cell.length_a   1.000
_cell.length_b   1.000
_cell.length_c   1.000
_cell.angle_alpha   90.00
_cell.angle_beta   90.00
_cell.angle_gamma   90.00
#
_symmetry.space_group_name_H-M   'P 1'
#
loop_
_entity.id
_entity.type
_entity.pdbx_description
1 polymer ?
#
loop_
_entity_poly.entity_id
_entity_poly.type
_entity_poly.pdbx_seq_one_letter_code
_entity_poly.pdbx_strand_id
1 'polypeptide(L)' 'MIKGAYPHNMLMVGDRFQDIEAGKKNNILTIGCNYGYHRLGELDGADYRINNIKDLMTLL' A
#
# COMPACT_ATOMS: atom_id res chain seq x y z
N MET A 1 -12.58 11.67 3.87
CA MET A 1 -11.51 10.76 4.29
C MET A 1 -12.11 9.44 4.75
N ILE A 2 -11.59 8.31 4.26
CA ILE A 2 -12.14 6.96 4.52
C ILE A 2 -11.85 6.47 5.95
N LYS A 3 -10.69 6.83 6.54
CA LYS A 3 -10.26 6.36 7.88
C LYS A 3 -11.21 6.69 9.03
N GLY A 4 -12.09 7.68 8.88
CA GLY A 4 -13.11 8.01 9.88
C GLY A 4 -14.44 7.27 9.71
N ALA A 5 -14.63 6.57 8.58
CA ALA A 5 -15.86 5.86 8.26
C ALA A 5 -15.84 4.38 8.68
N TYR A 6 -14.65 3.82 8.94
CA TYR A 6 -14.46 2.41 9.28
C TYR A 6 -13.65 2.29 10.58
N PRO A 7 -14.12 1.50 11.57
CA PRO A 7 -13.50 1.43 12.88
C PRO A 7 -12.24 0.55 12.93
N HIS A 8 -11.98 -0.24 11.89
CA HIS A 8 -10.87 -1.19 11.85
C HIS A 8 -9.65 -0.59 11.15
N ASN A 9 -8.47 -1.08 11.55
CA ASN A 9 -7.23 -0.77 10.84
C ASN A 9 -7.33 -1.24 9.39
N MET A 10 -6.84 -0.40 8.49
CA MET A 10 -6.82 -0.64 7.05
C MET A 10 -5.42 -0.46 6.53
N LEU A 11 -5.15 -1.16 5.43
CA LEU A 11 -3.93 -1.08 4.66
C LEU A 11 -4.31 -1.09 3.18
N MET A 12 -3.55 -0.34 2.39
CA MET A 12 -3.71 -0.22 0.95
C MET A 12 -2.54 -0.95 0.29
N VAL A 13 -2.83 -2.04 -0.43
CA VAL A 13 -1.82 -2.85 -1.13
C VAL A 13 -2.03 -2.66 -2.63
N GLY A 14 -0.98 -2.31 -3.37
CA GLY A 14 -1.09 -2.13 -4.81
C GLY A 14 0.26 -2.00 -5.51
N ASP A 15 0.24 -2.12 -6.84
CA ASP A 15 1.41 -2.00 -7.72
C ASP A 15 1.38 -0.69 -8.51
N ARG A 16 0.38 0.18 -8.32
CA ARG A 16 0.30 1.46 -9.00
C ARG A 16 0.53 2.63 -8.08
N PHE A 17 1.06 3.71 -8.67
CA PHE A 17 1.18 4.99 -7.98
C PHE A 17 -0.17 5.46 -7.42
N GLN A 18 -1.26 5.23 -8.16
CA GLN A 18 -2.62 5.58 -7.74
C GLN A 18 -3.05 4.86 -6.47
N ASP A 19 -2.62 3.61 -6.25
CA ASP A 19 -2.92 2.87 -5.03
C ASP A 19 -2.23 3.54 -3.84
N ILE A 20 -0.95 3.89 -3.99
CA ILE A 20 -0.14 4.56 -2.98
C ILE A 20 -0.72 5.94 -2.66
N GLU A 21 -1.06 6.74 -3.67
CA GLU A 21 -1.67 8.05 -3.50
C GLU A 21 -3.03 7.99 -2.80
N ALA A 22 -3.86 7.00 -3.14
CA ALA A 22 -5.16 6.82 -2.52
C ALA A 22 -5.02 6.49 -1.02
N GLY A 23 -4.08 5.63 -0.65
CA GLY A 23 -3.79 5.31 0.75
C GLY A 23 -3.30 6.54 1.52
N LYS A 24 -2.32 7.26 0.98
CA LYS A 24 -1.78 8.48 1.60
C LYS A 24 -2.83 9.56 1.81
N LYS A 25 -3.64 9.88 0.80
CA LYS A 25 -4.73 10.87 0.90
C LYS A 25 -5.78 10.51 1.94
N ASN A 26 -5.87 9.24 2.31
CA ASN A 26 -6.79 8.75 3.33
C ASN A 26 -6.11 8.40 4.67
N ASN A 27 -4.82 8.71 4.85
CA ASN A 27 -4.04 8.35 6.04
C ASN A 27 -4.03 6.83 6.34
N ILE A 28 -4.07 6.02 5.29
CA ILE A 28 -4.03 4.55 5.34
C ILE A 28 -2.59 4.10 5.03
N LEU A 29 -2.08 3.12 5.77
CA LEU A 29 -0.76 2.54 5.53
C LEU A 29 -0.70 1.93 4.13
N THR A 30 0.36 2.23 3.39
CA THR A 30 0.54 1.80 2.00
C THR A 30 1.63 0.75 1.86
N ILE A 31 1.35 -0.30 1.10
CA ILE A 31 2.29 -1.37 0.80
C ILE A 31 2.39 -1.55 -0.72
N GLY A 32 3.54 -1.22 -1.27
CA GLY A 32 3.85 -1.43 -2.68
C GLY A 32 4.24 -2.87 -2.96
N CYS A 33 3.59 -3.54 -3.91
CA CYS A 33 3.97 -4.90 -4.31
C CYS A 33 4.89 -4.92 -5.53
N ASN A 34 6.12 -5.41 -5.34
CA ASN A 34 7.14 -5.46 -6.38
C ASN A 34 6.88 -6.56 -7.43
N TYR A 35 6.03 -7.52 -7.12
CA TYR A 35 5.65 -8.63 -8.00
C TYR A 35 4.53 -8.28 -8.99
N GLY A 36 4.09 -7.02 -9.03
CA GLY A 36 3.16 -6.48 -10.02
C GLY A 36 3.85 -5.89 -11.26
N TYR A 37 3.19 -4.94 -11.92
CA TYR A 37 3.61 -4.32 -13.19
C TYR A 37 4.07 -2.87 -13.03
N HIS A 38 4.40 -2.45 -11.81
CA HIS A 38 4.92 -1.12 -11.52
C HIS A 38 6.17 -0.77 -12.35
N ARG A 39 6.35 0.51 -12.66
CA ARG A 39 7.58 1.03 -13.25
C ARG A 39 8.57 1.38 -12.14
N LEU A 40 9.85 1.48 -12.53
CA LEU A 40 10.89 1.98 -11.62
C LEU A 40 10.48 3.36 -11.07
N GLY A 41 10.54 3.52 -9.75
CA GLY A 41 10.16 4.75 -9.05
C GLY A 41 8.66 4.90 -8.74
N GLU A 42 7.78 4.07 -9.34
CA GLU A 42 6.33 4.22 -9.19
C GLU A 42 5.85 3.95 -7.75
N LEU A 43 6.58 3.08 -7.03
CA LEU A 43 6.26 2.67 -5.65
C LEU A 43 7.14 3.33 -4.58
N ASP A 44 7.97 4.31 -4.94
CA ASP A 44 8.90 4.96 -4.00
C ASP A 44 8.16 5.71 -2.87
N GLY A 45 6.90 6.05 -3.11
CA GLY A 45 6.03 6.65 -2.12
C GLY A 45 5.47 5.66 -1.09
N ALA A 46 5.56 4.34 -1.28
CA ALA A 46 4.93 3.37 -0.36
C ALA A 46 5.62 3.35 1.01
N ASP A 47 4.87 3.14 2.09
CA ASP A 47 5.43 3.03 3.44
C ASP A 47 6.28 1.75 3.57
N TYR A 48 5.84 0.67 2.95
CA TYR A 48 6.58 -0.58 2.83
C TYR A 48 6.54 -1.12 1.39
N ARG A 49 7.53 -1.96 1.05
CA ARG A 49 7.55 -2.71 -0.21
C ARG A 49 7.75 -4.19 0.05
N ILE A 50 6.97 -5.03 -0.63
CA ILE A 50 7.01 -6.50 -0.50
C ILE A 50 7.32 -7.16 -1.84
N ASN A 51 7.99 -8.30 -1.80
CA ASN A 51 8.34 -9.09 -2.99
C ASN A 51 7.44 -10.33 -3.14
N ASN A 52 6.69 -10.69 -2.10
CA ASN A 52 5.67 -11.71 -2.12
C ASN A 52 4.47 -11.31 -1.26
N ILE A 53 3.25 -11.68 -1.66
CA ILE A 53 2.05 -11.40 -0.85
C ILE A 53 2.14 -12.04 0.55
N LYS A 54 2.85 -13.16 0.67
CA LYS A 54 3.07 -13.85 1.95
C LYS A 54 3.86 -13.01 2.95
N ASP A 55 4.64 -12.02 2.49
CA ASP A 55 5.40 -11.12 3.36
C ASP A 55 4.46 -10.30 4.27
N LEU A 56 3.20 -10.10 3.87
CA LEU A 56 2.18 -9.44 4.70
C LEU A 56 1.94 -10.17 6.04
N MET A 57 2.06 -11.49 6.06
CA MET A 57 1.87 -12.30 7.26
C MET A 57 2.97 -12.08 8.31
N THR A 58 4.06 -11.39 7.93
CA THR A 58 5.18 -11.06 8.81
C THR A 58 5.20 -9.59 9.23
N LEU A 59 4.46 -8.74 8.51
CA LEU A 59 4.32 -7.30 8.76
C LEU A 59 3.15 -6.98 9.70
N LEU A 60 2.23 -7.91 9.90
CA LEU A 60 0.98 -7.79 10.68
C LEU A 60 0.91 -8.84 11.77
#